data_AF-A0A2W4PT27-F1
#
_entry.id   AF-A0A2W4PT27-F1
#
_cell.length_a   1.000
_cell.length_b   1.000
_cell.length_c   1.000
_cell.angle_alpha   90.00
_cell.angle_beta   90.00
_cell.angle_gamma   90.00
#
_symmetry.space_group_name_H-M   'P 1'
#
loop_
_entity.id
_entity.type
_entity.pdbx_description
1 polymer ?
#
loop_
_entity_poly.entity_id
_entity_poly.type
_entity_poly.pdbx_seq_one_letter_code
_entity_poly.pdbx_strand_id
1 'polypeptide(L)'
;ASFEPTPEFVVMFLPGEAFFSAALQQDPSLIEFGVNEKVIPATPTTLIALLRAVAYGWRQEALAINAAEIARLGKDLYERIARLGEHWMRVGERLGKAVDAYNQSVATLEGRVLPAARKFRDLKAVPTDEDIKAVTQVDKQARVLAAEELTAALAEPGDGLAPEPAEEEGAKQD
;
A
#
# COMPACT_ATOMS: atom_id res chain seq x y z
N ALA A 1 6.15 18.15 43.61
CA ALA A 1 7.31 18.04 42.72
C ALA A 1 7.34 16.62 42.20
N SER A 2 6.90 16.40 40.96
CA SER A 2 6.88 15.06 40.37
C SER A 2 8.23 14.85 39.71
N PHE A 3 9.05 13.95 40.28
CA PHE A 3 10.27 13.52 39.62
C PHE A 3 9.89 12.68 38.40
N GLU A 4 10.48 13.01 37.26
CA GLU A 4 10.44 12.26 36.00
C GLU A 4 10.91 10.81 36.19
N PRO A 5 10.55 9.87 35.28
CA PRO A 5 11.01 8.50 35.39
C PRO A 5 12.54 8.46 35.51
N THR A 6 13.02 7.93 36.63
CA THR A 6 14.45 7.74 36.87
C THR A 6 15.04 6.89 35.74
N PRO A 7 16.17 7.30 35.12
CA PRO A 7 16.77 6.54 34.04
C PRO A 7 17.11 5.11 34.47
N GLU A 8 16.92 4.15 33.57
CA GLU A 8 17.16 2.73 33.87
C GLU A 8 18.62 2.42 34.17
N PHE A 9 19.55 3.20 33.61
CA PHE A 9 20.97 3.19 33.91
C PHE A 9 21.62 4.54 33.56
N VAL A 10 22.81 4.78 34.10
CA VAL A 10 23.66 5.93 33.79
C VAL A 10 25.01 5.46 33.25
N VAL A 11 25.61 6.26 32.37
CA VAL A 11 26.95 5.98 31.83
C VAL A 11 27.97 6.86 32.55
N MET A 12 28.92 6.26 33.25
CA MET A 12 30.01 6.96 33.92
C MET A 12 31.22 7.03 33.00
N PHE A 13 31.55 8.23 32.52
CA PHE A 13 32.65 8.43 31.60
C PHE A 13 34.02 8.45 32.30
N LEU A 14 34.98 7.67 31.81
CA LEU A 14 36.40 7.76 32.17
C LEU A 14 37.21 8.27 30.96
N PRO A 15 38.04 9.31 31.10
CA PRO A 15 38.69 9.99 29.98
C PRO A 15 39.83 9.21 29.30
N GLY A 16 40.16 8.00 29.76
CA GLY A 16 41.23 7.21 29.17
C GLY A 16 41.18 5.74 29.56
N GLU A 17 41.50 4.87 28.60
CA GLU A 17 41.53 3.41 28.77
C GLU A 17 42.52 2.99 29.87
N ALA A 18 43.63 3.71 30.02
CA ALA A 18 44.66 3.42 31.02
C ALA A 18 44.15 3.56 32.45
N PHE A 19 43.29 4.55 32.73
CA PHE A 19 42.68 4.73 34.06
C PHE A 19 41.73 3.59 34.40
N PHE A 20 40.94 3.16 33.42
CA PHE A 20 40.01 2.06 33.60
C PHE A 20 40.74 0.73 33.81
N SER A 21 41.77 0.45 33.00
CA SER A 21 42.60 -0.75 33.17
C SER A 21 43.32 -0.78 34.52
N ALA A 22 43.89 0.35 34.96
CA ALA A 22 44.54 0.43 36.27
C ALA A 22 43.57 0.21 37.43
N ALA A 23 42.34 0.74 37.34
CA ALA A 23 41.30 0.50 38.33
C ALA A 23 40.91 -1.00 38.40
N LEU A 24 40.73 -1.64 37.24
CA LEU A 24 40.37 -3.07 37.17
C LEU A 24 41.49 -4.01 37.63
N GLN A 25 42.76 -3.61 37.48
CA GLN A 25 43.88 -4.38 38.05
C GLN A 25 43.85 -4.39 39.58
N GLN A 26 43.39 -3.30 40.19
CA GLN A 26 43.27 -3.19 41.65
C GLN A 26 42.01 -3.88 42.17
N ASP A 27 40.90 -3.75 41.44
CA ASP A 27 39.63 -4.40 41.75
C ASP A 27 38.89 -4.81 40.46
N PRO A 28 38.96 -6.09 40.07
CA PRO A 28 38.28 -6.59 38.88
C PRO A 28 36.75 -6.57 38.98
N SER A 29 36.19 -6.53 40.20
CA SER A 29 34.74 -6.62 40.43
C SER A 29 33.99 -5.32 40.12
N LEU A 30 34.70 -4.22 39.84
CA LEU A 30 34.13 -2.91 39.58
C LEU A 30 33.15 -2.87 38.40
N ILE A 31 33.32 -3.73 37.39
CA ILE A 31 32.38 -3.82 36.26
C ILE A 31 31.03 -4.35 36.75
N GLU A 32 31.05 -5.48 37.46
CA GLU A 32 29.84 -6.15 37.95
C GLU A 32 29.15 -5.29 39.01
N PHE A 33 29.93 -4.67 39.91
CA PHE A 33 29.43 -3.70 40.87
C PHE A 33 28.71 -2.54 40.17
N GLY A 34 29.34 -1.93 39.15
CA GLY A 34 28.73 -0.85 38.38
C GLY A 34 27.43 -1.29 37.71
N VAL A 35 27.42 -2.43 37.02
CA VAL A 35 26.22 -2.96 36.36
C VAL A 35 25.08 -3.21 37.34
N ASN A 36 25.37 -3.77 38.52
CA ASN A 36 24.37 -4.02 39.57
C ASN A 36 23.78 -2.71 40.12
N GLU A 37 24.59 -1.66 40.21
CA GLU A 37 24.17 -0.31 40.61
C GLU A 37 23.61 0.52 39.44
N LYS A 38 23.44 -0.09 38.25
CA LYS A 38 22.96 0.59 37.02
C LYS A 38 23.87 1.75 36.59
N VAL A 39 25.17 1.65 36.88
CA VAL A 39 26.22 2.56 36.45
C VAL A 39 27.16 1.82 35.50
N ILE A 40 27.10 2.13 34.21
CA ILE A 40 27.98 1.52 33.21
C ILE A 40 29.24 2.37 33.07
N PRO A 41 30.43 1.88 33.47
CA PRO A 41 31.68 2.58 33.23
C PRO A 41 31.97 2.56 31.72
N ALA A 42 32.26 3.72 31.15
CA ALA A 42 32.60 3.84 29.73
C ALA A 42 33.82 4.73 29.53
N THR A 43 34.81 4.18 28.85
CA THR A 43 35.93 4.88 28.22
C THR A 43 35.50 5.50 26.88
N PRO A 44 36.33 6.33 26.22
CA PRO A 44 35.93 6.94 24.94
C PRO A 44 35.50 5.92 23.89
N THR A 45 36.20 4.78 23.79
CA THR A 45 35.91 3.74 22.81
C THR A 45 34.58 3.05 23.11
N THR A 46 34.35 2.69 24.36
CA THR A 46 33.14 1.99 24.80
C THR A 46 31.92 2.90 24.79
N LEU A 47 32.08 4.19 25.12
CA LEU A 47 31.01 5.20 24.97
C LEU A 47 30.58 5.32 23.51
N ILE A 48 31.54 5.43 22.57
CA ILE A 48 31.22 5.47 21.13
C ILE A 48 30.48 4.20 20.70
N ALA A 49 30.90 3.03 21.18
CA ALA A 49 30.23 1.76 20.87
C ALA A 49 28.78 1.73 21.38
N LEU A 50 28.56 2.12 22.65
CA LEU A 50 27.21 2.21 23.24
C LEU A 50 26.32 3.18 22.47
N LEU A 51 26.82 4.38 22.16
CA LEU A 51 26.07 5.38 21.40
C LEU A 51 25.74 4.90 19.99
N ARG A 52 26.65 4.17 19.32
CA ARG A 52 26.37 3.54 18.03
C ARG A 52 25.31 2.47 18.13
N ALA A 53 25.33 1.64 19.18
CA ALA A 53 24.30 0.63 19.41
C ALA A 53 22.93 1.27 19.64
N VAL A 54 22.85 2.33 20.43
CA VAL A 54 21.61 3.11 20.63
C VAL A 54 21.12 3.72 19.33
N ALA A 55 22.00 4.39 18.58
CA ALA A 55 21.65 4.99 17.29
C ALA A 55 21.17 3.95 16.27
N TYR A 56 21.75 2.75 16.29
CA TYR A 56 21.29 1.64 15.47
C TYR A 56 19.92 1.13 15.91
N GLY A 57 19.70 0.97 17.22
CA GLY A 57 18.41 0.57 17.79
C GLY A 57 17.29 1.53 17.39
N TRP A 58 17.49 2.85 17.51
CA TRP A 58 16.50 3.84 17.08
C TRP A 58 16.24 3.81 15.57
N ARG A 59 17.26 3.56 14.76
CA ARG A 59 17.07 3.42 13.31
C ARG A 59 16.24 2.19 12.97
N GLN A 60 16.49 1.06 13.64
CA GLN A 60 15.73 -0.16 13.45
C GLN A 60 14.27 0.01 13.87
N GLU A 61 14.02 0.64 15.02
CA GLU A 61 12.67 0.97 15.49
C GLU A 61 11.92 1.87 14.49
N ALA A 62 12.58 2.95 14.04
CA ALA A 62 11.97 3.86 13.05
C ALA A 62 11.67 3.15 11.72
N LEU A 63 12.53 2.24 11.26
CA LEU A 63 12.30 1.42 10.08
C LEU A 63 11.10 0.48 10.28
N ALA A 64 11.01 -0.18 11.43
CA ALA A 64 9.90 -1.07 11.76
C ALA A 64 8.56 -0.33 11.79
N ILE A 65 8.51 0.83 12.46
CA ILE A 65 7.31 1.69 12.52
C ILE A 65 6.89 2.13 11.11
N ASN A 66 7.84 2.61 10.30
CA ASN A 66 7.54 3.04 8.93
C ASN A 66 7.06 1.89 8.05
N ALA A 67 7.65 0.71 8.16
CA ALA A 67 7.22 -0.47 7.41
C ALA A 67 5.79 -0.89 7.78
N ALA A 68 5.46 -0.88 9.08
CA ALA A 68 4.11 -1.17 9.54
C ALA A 68 3.08 -0.16 9.00
N GLU A 69 3.43 1.13 8.99
CA GLU A 69 2.56 2.18 8.46
C GLU A 69 2.39 2.08 6.94
N ILE A 70 3.46 1.77 6.19
CA ILE A 70 3.39 1.51 4.75
C ILE A 70 2.47 0.33 4.46
N ALA A 71 2.58 -0.78 5.20
CA ALA A 71 1.72 -1.95 5.02
C ALA A 71 0.25 -1.61 5.30
N ARG A 72 -0.02 -0.82 6.36
CA ARG A 72 -1.37 -0.37 6.72
C ARG A 72 -1.98 0.52 5.63
N LEU A 73 -1.23 1.51 5.14
CA LEU A 73 -1.65 2.41 4.07
C LEU A 73 -1.84 1.67 2.74
N GLY A 74 -0.95 0.72 2.43
CA GLY A 74 -1.06 -0.14 1.26
C GLY A 74 -2.34 -0.96 1.26
N LYS A 75 -2.69 -1.56 2.40
CA LYS A 75 -3.96 -2.30 2.57
C LYS A 75 -5.18 -1.39 2.38
N ASP A 76 -5.22 -0.22 3.02
CA ASP A 76 -6.34 0.72 2.88
C ASP A 76 -6.49 1.20 1.42
N LEU A 77 -5.38 1.49 0.75
CA LEU A 77 -5.39 1.88 -0.67
C LEU A 77 -5.96 0.75 -1.55
N TYR A 78 -5.51 -0.48 -1.34
CA TYR A 78 -5.99 -1.64 -2.11
C TYR A 78 -7.50 -1.85 -1.92
N GLU A 79 -8.00 -1.80 -0.68
CA GLU A 79 -9.44 -1.90 -0.40
C GLU A 79 -10.25 -0.79 -1.09
N ARG A 80 -9.73 0.43 -1.14
CA ARG A 80 -10.38 1.55 -1.85
C ARG A 80 -10.40 1.33 -3.36
N ILE A 81 -9.31 0.83 -3.94
CA ILE A 81 -9.25 0.53 -5.38
C ILE A 81 -10.23 -0.59 -5.72
N ALA A 82 -10.34 -1.63 -4.90
CA ALA A 82 -11.29 -2.72 -5.10
C ALA A 82 -12.75 -2.19 -5.13
N ARG A 83 -13.14 -1.40 -4.13
CA ARG A 83 -14.47 -0.76 -4.08
C ARG A 83 -14.73 0.15 -5.28
N LEU A 84 -13.72 0.93 -5.68
CA LEU A 84 -13.80 1.78 -6.86
C LEU A 84 -14.03 0.94 -8.13
N GLY A 85 -13.35 -0.21 -8.24
CA GLY A 85 -13.55 -1.18 -9.32
C GLY A 85 -14.99 -1.67 -9.45
N GLU A 86 -15.64 -2.02 -8.33
CA GLU A 86 -17.06 -2.42 -8.32
C GLU A 86 -18.00 -1.30 -8.79
N HIS A 87 -17.71 -0.05 -8.44
CA HIS A 87 -18.48 1.10 -8.92
C HIS A 87 -18.31 1.28 -10.42
N TRP A 88 -17.08 1.17 -10.93
CA TRP A 88 -16.79 1.24 -12.37
C TRP A 88 -17.43 0.11 -13.17
N MET A 89 -17.45 -1.11 -12.64
CA MET A 89 -18.13 -2.24 -13.25
C MET A 89 -19.63 -1.94 -13.43
N ARG A 90 -20.29 -1.42 -12.39
CA ARG A 90 -21.71 -0.99 -12.45
C ARG A 90 -21.94 0.13 -13.46
N VAL A 91 -21.00 1.06 -13.59
CA VAL A 91 -21.06 2.13 -14.62
C VAL A 91 -20.99 1.52 -16.02
N GLY A 92 -20.07 0.58 -16.25
CA GLY A 92 -19.94 -0.12 -17.53
C GLY A 92 -21.23 -0.85 -17.92
N GLU A 93 -21.84 -1.58 -16.98
CA GLU A 93 -23.11 -2.28 -17.20
C GLU A 93 -24.25 -1.32 -17.57
N ARG A 94 -24.37 -0.20 -16.86
CA ARG A 94 -25.39 0.82 -17.13
C ARG A 94 -25.20 1.49 -18.49
N LEU A 95 -23.95 1.73 -18.90
CA LEU A 95 -23.64 2.25 -20.22
C LEU A 95 -24.03 1.24 -21.32
N GLY A 96 -23.78 -0.06 -21.11
CA GLY A 96 -24.24 -1.11 -22.02
C GLY A 96 -25.75 -1.08 -22.20
N LYS A 97 -26.51 -1.03 -21.09
CA LYS A 97 -27.98 -0.92 -21.13
C LYS A 97 -28.47 0.34 -21.84
N ALA A 98 -27.79 1.48 -21.67
CA ALA A 98 -28.12 2.72 -22.36
C ALA A 98 -27.90 2.61 -23.87
N VAL A 99 -26.81 1.97 -24.30
CA VAL A 99 -26.52 1.69 -25.71
C VAL A 99 -27.58 0.75 -26.30
N ASP A 100 -27.98 -0.30 -25.58
CA ASP A 100 -29.03 -1.22 -26.03
C ASP A 100 -30.37 -0.50 -26.23
N ALA A 101 -30.77 0.34 -25.29
CA ALA A 101 -32.00 1.13 -25.38
C ALA A 101 -31.96 2.13 -26.55
N TYR A 102 -30.81 2.76 -26.78
CA TYR A 102 -30.59 3.61 -27.96
C TYR A 102 -30.76 2.83 -29.25
N ASN A 103 -30.13 1.66 -29.38
CA ASN A 103 -30.20 0.81 -30.57
C ASN A 103 -31.65 0.35 -30.85
N GLN A 104 -32.41 -0.05 -29.82
CA GLN A 104 -33.83 -0.41 -29.97
C GLN A 104 -34.70 0.77 -30.42
N SER A 105 -34.39 1.98 -29.94
CA SER A 105 -35.09 3.20 -30.32
C SER A 105 -34.84 3.56 -31.78
N VAL A 106 -33.59 3.47 -32.23
CA VAL A 106 -33.22 3.66 -33.65
C VAL A 106 -33.91 2.63 -34.54
N ALA A 107 -33.90 1.34 -34.16
CA ALA A 107 -34.59 0.29 -34.91
C ALA A 107 -36.10 0.56 -35.04
N THR A 108 -36.74 1.08 -34.00
CA THR A 108 -38.17 1.47 -34.04
C THR A 108 -38.41 2.68 -34.93
N LEU A 109 -37.55 3.70 -34.83
CA LEU A 109 -37.61 4.89 -35.67
C LEU A 109 -37.52 4.51 -37.15
N GLU A 110 -36.54 3.69 -37.53
CA GLU A 110 -36.31 3.26 -38.91
C GLU A 110 -37.36 2.27 -39.43
N GLY A 111 -37.78 1.31 -38.59
CA GLY A 111 -38.68 0.24 -38.98
C GLY A 111 -40.16 0.62 -38.98
N ARG A 112 -40.57 1.59 -38.15
CA ARG A 112 -41.99 1.94 -37.99
C ARG A 112 -42.29 3.40 -38.31
N VAL A 113 -41.50 4.34 -37.77
CA VAL A 113 -41.83 5.77 -37.83
C VAL A 113 -41.48 6.38 -39.18
N LEU A 114 -40.23 6.20 -39.67
CA LEU A 114 -39.81 6.75 -40.96
C LEU A 114 -40.63 6.21 -42.15
N PRO A 115 -41.01 4.92 -42.24
CA PRO A 115 -41.91 4.43 -43.28
C PRO A 115 -43.31 5.08 -43.21
N ALA A 116 -43.85 5.30 -42.01
CA ALA A 116 -45.14 5.98 -41.85
C ALA A 116 -45.03 7.44 -42.32
N ALA A 117 -43.99 8.17 -41.92
CA ALA A 117 -43.73 9.53 -42.38
C ALA A 117 -43.58 9.60 -43.92
N ARG A 118 -42.87 8.65 -44.53
CA ARG A 118 -42.77 8.52 -46.01
C ARG A 118 -44.14 8.37 -46.67
N LYS A 119 -45.03 7.51 -46.15
CA LYS A 119 -46.40 7.35 -46.68
C LYS A 119 -47.21 8.64 -46.62
N PHE A 120 -47.11 9.42 -45.53
CA PHE A 120 -47.79 10.72 -45.43
C PHE A 120 -47.28 11.74 -46.46
N ARG A 121 -45.97 11.74 -46.72
CA ARG A 121 -45.36 12.55 -47.79
C ARG A 121 -45.86 12.12 -49.18
N ASP A 122 -45.94 10.82 -49.44
CA ASP A 122 -46.43 10.28 -50.72
C ASP A 122 -47.90 10.63 -50.97
N LEU A 123 -48.69 10.75 -49.91
CA LEU A 123 -50.10 11.20 -49.95
C LEU A 123 -50.27 12.73 -50.02
N LYS A 124 -49.16 13.51 -50.12
CA LYS A 124 -49.13 14.98 -50.15
C LYS A 124 -49.83 15.64 -48.95
N ALA A 125 -49.89 14.95 -47.81
CA ALA A 125 -50.61 15.42 -46.62
C ALA A 125 -49.75 16.34 -45.71
N VAL A 126 -48.49 16.62 -46.06
CA VAL A 126 -47.54 17.40 -45.25
C VAL A 126 -46.65 18.30 -46.17
N PRO A 127 -46.33 19.56 -45.79
CA PRO A 127 -45.38 20.40 -46.51
C PRO A 127 -43.99 19.75 -46.64
N THR A 128 -43.35 19.87 -47.81
CA THR A 128 -42.21 19.03 -48.24
C THR A 128 -40.82 19.58 -47.88
N ASP A 129 -40.73 20.67 -47.11
CA ASP A 129 -39.50 21.48 -47.02
C ASP A 129 -38.47 21.07 -45.95
N GLU A 130 -38.73 20.03 -45.13
CA GLU A 130 -37.73 19.54 -44.16
C GLU A 130 -37.52 18.02 -44.26
N ASP A 131 -36.34 17.62 -44.76
CA ASP A 131 -35.89 16.24 -44.76
C ASP A 131 -35.48 15.79 -43.34
N ILE A 132 -35.98 14.62 -42.93
CA ILE A 132 -35.64 14.02 -41.64
C ILE A 132 -34.17 13.56 -41.68
N LYS A 133 -33.32 14.18 -40.86
CA LYS A 133 -31.90 13.84 -40.76
C LYS A 133 -31.70 12.41 -40.25
N ALA A 134 -30.80 11.67 -40.91
CA ALA A 134 -30.45 10.32 -40.51
C ALA A 134 -29.71 10.33 -39.16
N VAL A 135 -30.08 9.40 -38.29
CA VAL A 135 -29.39 9.18 -37.01
C VAL A 135 -28.10 8.42 -37.30
N THR A 136 -26.96 8.93 -36.85
CA THR A 136 -25.66 8.24 -36.99
C THR A 136 -25.54 7.10 -35.98
N GLN A 137 -25.01 5.95 -36.44
CA GLN A 137 -24.79 4.77 -35.62
C GLN A 137 -23.71 5.01 -34.56
N VAL A 138 -23.94 4.52 -33.34
CA VAL A 138 -22.96 4.54 -32.24
C VAL A 138 -22.45 3.12 -32.02
N ASP A 139 -21.48 2.67 -32.80
CA ASP A 139 -20.83 1.34 -32.68
C ASP A 139 -19.68 1.34 -31.65
N LYS A 140 -19.89 1.89 -30.46
CA LYS A 140 -18.87 1.86 -29.40
C LYS A 140 -19.33 0.98 -28.26
N GLN A 141 -18.78 -0.23 -28.18
CA GLN A 141 -18.85 -1.04 -26.96
C GLN A 141 -17.98 -0.40 -25.87
N ALA A 142 -18.50 -0.40 -24.64
CA ALA A 142 -17.72 0.00 -23.48
C ALA A 142 -16.53 -0.96 -23.31
N ARG A 143 -15.32 -0.42 -23.23
CA ARG A 143 -14.10 -1.22 -23.06
C ARG A 143 -14.14 -1.89 -21.68
N VAL A 144 -13.94 -3.21 -21.65
CA VAL A 144 -13.83 -3.95 -20.39
C VAL A 144 -12.49 -3.61 -19.72
N LEU A 145 -12.53 -3.27 -18.43
CA LEU A 145 -11.33 -3.06 -17.63
C LEU A 145 -10.61 -4.41 -17.45
N ALA A 146 -9.44 -4.55 -18.07
CA ALA A 146 -8.63 -5.77 -18.07
C ALA A 146 -7.36 -5.65 -17.21
N ALA A 147 -7.33 -4.70 -16.26
CA ALA A 147 -6.17 -4.55 -15.37
C ALA A 147 -6.10 -5.72 -14.39
N GLU A 148 -4.94 -6.39 -14.33
CA GLU A 148 -4.69 -7.59 -13.50
C GLU A 148 -4.96 -7.33 -12.02
N GLU A 149 -4.69 -6.11 -11.53
CA GLU A 149 -4.96 -5.65 -10.16
C GLU A 149 -6.44 -5.79 -9.75
N LEU A 150 -7.35 -5.76 -10.72
CA LEU A 150 -8.81 -5.82 -10.51
C LEU A 150 -9.38 -7.24 -10.70
N THR A 151 -8.66 -8.13 -11.40
CA THR A 151 -9.06 -9.52 -11.65
C THR A 151 -8.38 -10.51 -10.70
N ALA A 152 -7.16 -10.22 -10.21
CA ALA A 152 -6.42 -11.05 -9.28
C ALA A 152 -7.05 -11.11 -7.87
N ALA A 153 -7.85 -10.11 -7.49
CA ALA A 153 -8.56 -10.04 -6.21
C ALA A 153 -9.59 -11.17 -5.97
N LEU A 154 -9.89 -11.98 -6.99
CA LEU A 154 -10.76 -13.16 -6.90
C LEU A 154 -9.99 -14.49 -6.74
N ALA A 155 -8.66 -14.46 -6.80
CA ALA A 155 -7.80 -15.60 -6.47
C ALA A 155 -7.26 -15.40 -5.05
N GLU A 156 -7.63 -16.31 -4.15
CA GLU A 156 -7.34 -16.33 -2.70
C GLU A 156 -5.95 -15.80 -2.26
N PRO A 157 -5.84 -15.24 -1.03
CA PRO A 157 -4.57 -14.87 -0.43
C PRO A 157 -3.81 -16.12 0.05
N GLY A 158 -2.93 -16.66 -0.81
CA GLY A 158 -2.02 -17.76 -0.48
C GLY A 158 -0.64 -17.25 -0.05
N ASP A 159 -0.30 -17.55 1.21
CA ASP A 159 1.03 -17.61 1.84
C ASP A 159 2.27 -17.40 0.96
N GLY A 160 3.22 -16.58 1.45
CA GLY A 160 4.61 -16.71 1.00
C GLY A 160 5.53 -15.50 1.12
N LEU A 161 5.54 -14.79 2.25
CA LEU A 161 6.68 -13.93 2.61
C LEU A 161 7.03 -14.14 4.09
N ALA A 162 7.35 -15.38 4.44
CA ALA A 162 8.25 -15.63 5.55
C ALA A 162 9.69 -15.52 5.01
N PRO A 163 10.57 -14.71 5.63
CA PRO A 163 11.99 -14.74 5.27
C PRO A 163 12.55 -16.13 5.60
N GLU A 164 13.25 -16.75 4.64
CA GLU A 164 13.99 -18.00 4.86
C GLU A 164 14.96 -17.83 6.05
N PRO A 165 15.01 -18.78 7.00
CA PRO A 165 16.09 -18.80 7.97
C PRO A 165 17.37 -19.20 7.23
N ALA A 166 18.43 -18.43 7.43
CA ALA A 166 19.77 -18.76 6.95
C ALA A 166 20.20 -20.12 7.52
N GLU A 167 20.45 -21.09 6.64
CA GLU A 167 21.05 -22.36 7.02
C GLU A 167 22.47 -22.12 7.53
N GLU A 168 22.68 -22.38 8.83
CA GLU A 168 23.99 -22.52 9.43
C GLU A 168 24.65 -23.80 8.89
N GLU A 169 25.61 -23.64 7.98
CA GLU A 169 26.49 -24.73 7.56
C GLU A 169 27.55 -24.98 8.66
N GLY A 170 27.11 -25.68 9.71
CA GLY A 170 27.94 -26.21 10.79
C GLY A 170 28.48 -27.60 10.46
N ALA A 171 29.79 -27.67 10.26
CA ALA A 171 30.72 -28.75 10.53
C ALA A 171 30.19 -30.16 10.93
N LYS A 172 30.59 -31.17 10.13
CA LYS A 172 31.04 -32.51 10.57
C LYS A 172 32.21 -32.89 9.66
N GLN A 173 33.46 -32.89 10.12
CA GLN A 173 34.14 -34.01 10.80
C GLN A 173 33.90 -35.36 10.10
N ASP A 174 34.84 -35.70 9.21
CA ASP A 174 35.66 -36.92 9.27
C ASP A 174 37.06 -36.59 8.74
#